data_AF-A0ABD6LP67-F1
#
_entry.id   AF-A0ABD6LP67-F1
#
_cell.length_a   1.000
_cell.length_b   1.000
_cell.length_c   1.000
_cell.angle_alpha   90.00
_cell.angle_beta   90.00
_cell.angle_gamma   90.00
#
_symmetry.space_group_name_H-M   'P 1'
#
loop_
_entity.id
_entity.type
_entity.pdbx_description
1 polymer ?
#
loop_
_entity_poly.entity_id
_entity_poly.type
_entity_poly.pdbx_seq_one_letter_code
_entity_poly.pdbx_strand_id
1 'polypeptide(L)'
;MQAVFERKPDFRLRDVVIETVIRLPKEEYEQFLSSPCDSYEFIEKNSKSMLMDEKNGVFYCMLVTGEGYRDGVLVEAEGYPYARYASYVPDGTALCYDSLSKVNGILAKAVEEIVEEGTNMTTTGNWMTDRSKVETLLGEGQSENPCLWKLLQDMLGERPEVAQVDRMDEGFDIYYYLDFCPNYISEEGEAAVQEAGADVKVPQLKDILCARWEDIHLVHPEVDNVPHTIAELDSKTLTEAGKTVWADVLNAKVERVYQGFYGLQMELSGVKPSRLDAFAGMLGGYCTVQEYETWVNEPTDGKPISPQLEST
;
A
#
# COMPACT_ATOMS: atom_id res chain seq x y z
N MET A 1 -19.84 -21.03 -15.03
CA MET A 1 -20.27 -21.66 -13.77
C MET A 1 -21.70 -22.15 -13.96
N GLN A 2 -21.99 -23.39 -13.56
CA GLN A 2 -23.36 -23.93 -13.53
C GLN A 2 -23.80 -24.10 -12.07
N ALA A 3 -25.12 -24.01 -11.81
CA ALA A 3 -25.68 -24.16 -10.48
C ALA A 3 -27.07 -24.80 -10.54
N VAL A 4 -27.41 -25.59 -9.52
CA VAL A 4 -28.74 -26.18 -9.35
C VAL A 4 -29.57 -25.29 -8.43
N PHE A 5 -30.78 -24.94 -8.84
CA PHE A 5 -31.71 -24.12 -8.05
C PHE A 5 -32.87 -24.98 -7.54
N GLU A 6 -33.04 -25.01 -6.22
CA GLU A 6 -34.18 -25.64 -5.57
C GLU A 6 -35.30 -24.62 -5.33
N ARG A 7 -36.55 -25.02 -5.56
CA ARG A 7 -37.71 -24.17 -5.28
C ARG A 7 -38.06 -24.27 -3.79
N LYS A 8 -37.97 -23.13 -3.07
CA LYS A 8 -38.20 -23.04 -1.61
C LYS A 8 -37.26 -23.98 -0.82
N PRO A 9 -35.92 -23.77 -0.93
CA PRO A 9 -34.95 -24.65 -0.31
C PRO A 9 -35.00 -24.60 1.22
N ASP A 10 -34.70 -25.73 1.85
CA ASP A 10 -34.35 -25.87 3.27
C ASP A 10 -32.92 -26.43 3.33
N PHE A 11 -31.92 -25.56 3.17
CA PHE A 11 -30.52 -25.99 3.08
C PHE A 11 -30.04 -26.55 4.43
N ARG A 12 -29.84 -27.86 4.46
CA ARG A 12 -29.26 -28.59 5.61
C ARG A 12 -27.82 -28.92 5.32
N LEU A 13 -26.92 -27.97 5.57
CA LEU A 13 -25.49 -28.14 5.37
C LEU A 13 -24.97 -29.28 6.25
N ARG A 14 -24.08 -30.10 5.67
CA ARG A 14 -23.43 -31.23 6.33
C ARG A 14 -21.94 -31.17 6.05
N ASP A 15 -21.15 -31.56 7.03
CA ASP A 15 -19.73 -31.79 6.83
C ASP A 15 -19.54 -33.02 5.95
N VAL A 16 -18.59 -32.95 5.03
CA VAL A 16 -18.30 -34.01 4.06
C VAL A 16 -16.82 -34.34 4.09
N VAL A 17 -16.51 -35.63 3.99
CA VAL A 17 -15.17 -36.17 3.75
C VAL A 17 -15.16 -36.87 2.40
N ILE A 18 -14.21 -36.51 1.53
CA ILE A 18 -14.03 -37.16 0.23
C ILE A 18 -13.09 -38.35 0.43
N GLU A 19 -13.66 -39.56 0.44
CA GLU A 19 -12.90 -40.82 0.57
C GLU A 19 -12.23 -41.23 -0.75
N THR A 20 -12.84 -40.87 -1.89
CA THR A 20 -12.32 -41.23 -3.20
C THR A 20 -12.78 -40.25 -4.28
N VAL A 21 -11.96 -40.10 -5.31
CA VAL A 21 -12.26 -39.26 -6.48
C VAL A 21 -12.34 -40.16 -7.71
N ILE A 22 -13.47 -40.10 -8.42
CA ILE A 22 -13.69 -40.82 -9.68
C ILE A 22 -13.73 -39.80 -10.81
N ARG A 23 -12.95 -40.05 -11.86
CA ARG A 23 -12.94 -39.24 -13.08
C ARG A 23 -13.50 -40.06 -14.22
N LEU A 24 -14.65 -39.65 -14.73
CA LEU A 24 -15.36 -40.32 -15.81
C LEU A 24 -15.04 -39.67 -17.17
N PRO A 25 -15.08 -40.45 -18.27
CA PRO A 25 -15.16 -39.90 -19.62
C PRO A 25 -16.35 -38.96 -19.76
N LYS A 26 -16.27 -38.02 -20.70
CA LYS A 26 -17.29 -36.99 -20.91
C LYS A 26 -18.70 -37.58 -21.04
N GLU A 27 -18.87 -38.56 -21.92
CA GLU A 27 -20.17 -39.15 -22.23
C GLU A 27 -20.78 -39.88 -21.03
N GLU A 28 -19.95 -40.60 -20.27
CA GLU A 28 -20.38 -41.30 -19.05
C GLU A 28 -20.76 -40.31 -17.94
N TYR A 29 -20.03 -39.21 -17.82
CA TYR A 29 -20.34 -38.16 -16.85
C TYR A 29 -21.65 -37.44 -17.18
N GLU A 30 -21.87 -37.10 -18.45
CA GLU A 30 -23.13 -36.51 -18.92
C GLU A 30 -24.32 -37.46 -18.69
N GLN A 31 -24.13 -38.76 -18.95
CA GLN A 31 -25.13 -39.78 -18.62
C GLN A 31 -25.42 -39.81 -17.12
N PHE A 32 -24.37 -39.85 -16.29
CA PHE A 32 -24.51 -39.84 -14.83
C PHE A 32 -25.27 -38.60 -14.32
N LEU A 33 -24.96 -37.41 -14.84
CA LEU A 33 -25.68 -36.18 -14.49
C LEU A 33 -27.16 -36.23 -14.89
N SER A 34 -27.50 -36.90 -15.99
CA SER A 34 -28.88 -37.02 -16.47
C SER A 34 -29.72 -38.00 -15.64
N SER A 35 -29.10 -39.05 -15.10
CA SER A 35 -29.76 -40.12 -14.36
C SER A 35 -28.92 -40.61 -13.16
N PRO A 36 -28.71 -39.78 -12.11
CA PRO A 36 -27.82 -40.15 -10.99
C PRO A 36 -28.34 -41.32 -10.15
N CYS A 37 -29.64 -41.63 -10.22
CA CYS A 37 -30.28 -42.73 -9.51
C CYS A 37 -30.22 -44.09 -10.27
N ASP A 38 -29.63 -44.13 -11.48
CA ASP A 38 -29.38 -45.39 -12.18
C ASP A 38 -28.25 -46.17 -11.51
N SER A 39 -28.14 -47.46 -11.82
CA SER A 39 -27.09 -48.32 -11.27
C SER A 39 -25.77 -48.12 -12.02
N TYR A 40 -24.70 -47.80 -11.31
CA TYR A 40 -23.36 -47.57 -11.84
C TYR A 40 -22.32 -48.45 -11.14
N GLU A 41 -21.48 -49.12 -11.94
CA GLU A 41 -20.43 -50.01 -11.44
C GLU A 41 -19.39 -49.26 -10.58
N PHE A 42 -19.07 -48.01 -10.93
CA PHE A 42 -18.11 -47.21 -10.16
C PHE A 42 -18.66 -46.81 -8.78
N ILE A 43 -19.98 -46.68 -8.62
CA ILE A 43 -20.60 -46.42 -7.32
C ILE A 43 -20.61 -47.71 -6.50
N GLU A 44 -21.06 -48.82 -7.09
CA GLU A 44 -21.11 -50.12 -6.41
C GLU A 44 -19.74 -50.54 -5.85
N LYS A 45 -18.66 -50.34 -6.62
CA LYS A 45 -17.29 -50.65 -6.18
C LYS A 45 -16.84 -49.87 -4.95
N ASN A 46 -17.36 -48.66 -4.75
CA ASN A 46 -16.94 -47.74 -3.70
C ASN A 46 -18.01 -47.55 -2.60
N SER A 47 -19.20 -48.14 -2.73
CA SER A 47 -20.35 -47.85 -1.86
C SER A 47 -20.11 -48.21 -0.40
N LYS A 48 -19.17 -49.12 -0.10
CA LYS A 48 -18.82 -49.54 1.26
C LYS A 48 -18.13 -48.46 2.09
N SER A 49 -17.43 -47.52 1.45
CA SER A 49 -16.81 -46.38 2.14
C SER A 49 -17.74 -45.16 2.19
N MET A 50 -18.96 -45.27 1.65
CA MET A 50 -19.96 -44.21 1.68
C MET A 50 -20.96 -44.48 2.78
N LEU A 51 -20.99 -43.60 3.76
CA LEU A 51 -21.89 -43.66 4.90
C LEU A 51 -22.04 -42.29 5.56
N MET A 52 -23.14 -42.10 6.28
CA MET A 52 -23.29 -41.02 7.23
C MET A 52 -22.91 -41.52 8.63
N ASP A 53 -21.95 -40.86 9.29
CA ASP A 53 -21.69 -41.13 10.71
C ASP A 53 -22.82 -40.53 11.55
N GLU A 54 -23.59 -41.41 12.20
CA GLU A 54 -24.77 -41.04 12.99
C GLU A 54 -24.44 -40.15 14.20
N LYS A 55 -23.19 -40.13 14.68
CA LYS A 55 -22.81 -39.39 15.90
C LYS A 55 -22.52 -37.92 15.62
N ASN A 56 -21.85 -37.62 14.52
CA ASN A 56 -21.42 -36.26 14.15
C ASN A 56 -22.19 -35.72 12.93
N GLY A 57 -22.92 -36.57 12.20
CA GLY A 57 -23.65 -36.19 10.99
C GLY A 57 -22.77 -35.93 9.78
N VAL A 58 -21.51 -36.40 9.80
CA VAL A 58 -20.55 -36.28 8.70
C VAL A 58 -20.87 -37.29 7.60
N PHE A 59 -20.86 -36.84 6.36
CA PHE A 59 -21.05 -37.68 5.18
C PHE A 59 -19.70 -38.07 4.59
N TYR A 60 -19.45 -39.37 4.45
CA TYR A 60 -18.31 -39.91 3.73
C TYR A 60 -18.74 -40.15 2.29
N CYS A 61 -18.15 -39.41 1.35
CA CYS A 61 -18.60 -39.34 -0.03
C CYS A 61 -17.49 -39.74 -0.99
N MET A 62 -17.88 -40.08 -2.22
CA MET A 62 -16.98 -39.92 -3.36
C MET A 62 -17.24 -38.60 -4.09
N LEU A 63 -16.22 -38.07 -4.74
CA LEU A 63 -16.35 -36.98 -5.69
C LEU A 63 -16.26 -37.53 -7.11
N VAL A 64 -17.33 -37.37 -7.89
CA VAL A 64 -17.39 -37.76 -9.30
C VAL A 64 -17.16 -36.53 -10.18
N THR A 65 -16.15 -36.57 -11.04
CA THR A 65 -15.79 -35.51 -11.99
C THR A 65 -15.83 -36.03 -13.42
N GLY A 66 -16.02 -35.14 -14.39
CA GLY A 66 -16.05 -35.48 -15.81
C GLY A 66 -14.89 -34.88 -16.59
N GLU A 67 -14.44 -35.57 -17.63
CA GLU A 67 -13.48 -35.01 -18.59
C GLU A 67 -14.04 -33.75 -19.27
N GLY A 68 -13.26 -32.66 -19.25
CA GLY A 68 -13.69 -31.36 -19.79
C GLY A 68 -14.63 -30.56 -18.87
N TYR A 69 -14.98 -31.10 -17.70
CA TYR A 69 -15.77 -30.40 -16.69
C TYR A 69 -14.86 -29.90 -15.56
N ARG A 70 -15.15 -28.69 -15.07
CA ARG A 70 -14.56 -28.16 -13.83
C ARG A 70 -15.36 -28.56 -12.60
N ASP A 71 -16.67 -28.67 -12.77
CA ASP A 71 -17.63 -29.01 -11.72
C ASP A 71 -17.59 -30.52 -11.38
N GLY A 72 -18.21 -30.90 -10.27
CA GLY A 72 -18.26 -32.29 -9.79
C GLY A 72 -19.57 -32.61 -9.07
N VAL A 73 -19.73 -33.87 -8.67
CA VAL A 73 -20.85 -34.33 -7.84
C VAL A 73 -20.31 -35.11 -6.65
N LEU A 74 -20.67 -34.67 -5.44
CA LEU A 74 -20.48 -35.48 -4.24
C LEU A 74 -21.58 -36.55 -4.21
N VAL A 75 -21.18 -37.80 -4.04
CA VAL A 75 -22.08 -38.95 -3.97
C VAL A 75 -21.87 -39.69 -2.66
N GLU A 76 -22.97 -39.87 -1.94
CA GLU A 76 -23.07 -40.80 -0.82
C GLU A 76 -24.11 -41.87 -1.20
N ALA A 77 -23.69 -43.13 -1.22
CA ALA A 77 -24.51 -44.22 -1.76
C ALA A 77 -25.14 -45.11 -0.69
N GLU A 78 -24.70 -45.07 0.56
CA GLU A 78 -25.19 -45.85 1.70
C GLU A 78 -25.24 -47.36 1.38
N GLY A 79 -24.22 -47.87 0.67
CA GLY A 79 -24.13 -49.25 0.21
C GLY A 79 -24.88 -49.59 -1.09
N TYR A 80 -25.60 -48.66 -1.70
CA TYR A 80 -26.33 -48.88 -2.97
C TYR A 80 -25.44 -48.66 -4.21
N PRO A 81 -25.83 -49.16 -5.40
CA PRO A 81 -25.07 -48.96 -6.64
C PRO A 81 -25.44 -47.65 -7.37
N TYR A 82 -26.12 -46.71 -6.74
CA TYR A 82 -26.57 -45.44 -7.33
C TYR A 82 -26.34 -44.28 -6.35
N ALA A 83 -26.43 -43.03 -6.83
CA ALA A 83 -26.23 -41.87 -5.99
C ALA A 83 -27.45 -41.60 -5.11
N ARG A 84 -27.53 -42.28 -3.96
CA ARG A 84 -28.66 -42.17 -3.01
C ARG A 84 -28.80 -40.75 -2.46
N TYR A 85 -27.67 -40.11 -2.14
CA TYR A 85 -27.57 -38.68 -1.93
C TYR A 85 -26.52 -38.13 -2.89
N ALA A 86 -26.84 -36.97 -3.46
CA ALA A 86 -25.97 -36.28 -4.39
C ALA A 86 -26.00 -34.78 -4.13
N SER A 87 -24.85 -34.13 -4.28
CA SER A 87 -24.75 -32.68 -4.31
C SER A 87 -23.88 -32.24 -5.48
N TYR A 88 -24.40 -31.34 -6.30
CA TYR A 88 -23.63 -30.73 -7.38
C TYR A 88 -22.69 -29.67 -6.82
N VAL A 89 -21.41 -29.77 -7.16
CA VAL A 89 -20.34 -28.92 -6.63
C VAL A 89 -19.67 -28.14 -7.76
N PRO A 90 -19.91 -26.82 -7.85
CA PRO A 90 -19.18 -25.95 -8.76
C PRO A 90 -17.67 -26.01 -8.48
N ASP A 91 -16.86 -25.99 -9.53
CA ASP A 91 -15.39 -26.11 -9.47
C ASP A 91 -14.91 -27.31 -8.62
N GLY A 92 -15.69 -28.40 -8.58
CA GLY A 92 -15.39 -29.61 -7.82
C GLY A 92 -14.02 -30.23 -8.11
N THR A 93 -13.45 -30.03 -9.32
CA THR A 93 -12.07 -30.44 -9.64
C THR A 93 -11.04 -29.84 -8.69
N ALA A 94 -11.28 -28.65 -8.13
CA ALA A 94 -10.39 -28.05 -7.15
C ALA A 94 -10.36 -28.83 -5.82
N LEU A 95 -11.46 -29.51 -5.48
CA LEU A 95 -11.56 -30.36 -4.28
C LEU A 95 -10.84 -31.71 -4.44
N CYS A 96 -10.40 -32.07 -5.65
CA CYS A 96 -9.60 -33.28 -5.85
C CYS A 96 -8.20 -33.20 -5.21
N TYR A 97 -7.76 -32.01 -4.80
CA TYR A 97 -6.43 -31.75 -4.30
C TYR A 97 -6.46 -30.94 -3.00
N ASP A 98 -6.27 -31.61 -1.86
CA ASP A 98 -6.18 -30.97 -0.54
C ASP A 98 -5.16 -29.82 -0.50
N SER A 99 -4.05 -29.97 -1.22
CA SER A 99 -3.01 -28.93 -1.33
C SER A 99 -3.55 -27.67 -1.99
N LEU A 100 -4.38 -27.79 -3.04
CA LEU A 100 -4.98 -26.65 -3.71
C LEU A 100 -6.03 -25.98 -2.83
N SER A 101 -6.86 -26.76 -2.13
CA SER A 101 -7.82 -26.22 -1.16
C SER A 101 -7.15 -25.42 -0.04
N LYS A 102 -6.02 -25.93 0.49
CA LYS A 102 -5.23 -25.21 1.51
C LYS A 102 -4.64 -23.91 0.98
N VAL A 103 -4.04 -23.94 -0.22
CA VAL A 103 -3.48 -22.74 -0.86
C VAL A 103 -4.57 -21.70 -1.15
N ASN A 104 -5.74 -22.13 -1.64
CA ASN A 104 -6.88 -21.25 -1.86
C ASN A 104 -7.31 -20.53 -0.56
N GLY A 105 -7.42 -21.28 0.54
CA GLY A 105 -7.76 -20.68 1.84
C GLY A 105 -6.71 -19.69 2.35
N ILE A 106 -5.43 -20.00 2.17
CA ILE A 106 -4.31 -19.10 2.51
C ILE A 106 -4.38 -17.81 1.69
N LEU A 107 -4.51 -17.93 0.37
CA LEU A 107 -4.55 -16.77 -0.53
C LEU A 107 -5.78 -15.91 -0.30
N ALA A 108 -6.96 -16.51 -0.18
CA ALA A 108 -8.19 -15.78 0.08
C ALA A 108 -8.11 -14.98 1.40
N LYS A 109 -7.57 -15.61 2.46
CA LYS A 109 -7.34 -14.94 3.73
C LYS A 109 -6.30 -13.81 3.61
N ALA A 110 -5.21 -14.03 2.88
CA ALA A 110 -4.19 -13.01 2.66
C ALA A 110 -4.75 -11.79 1.94
N VAL A 111 -5.60 -11.97 0.91
CA VAL A 111 -6.26 -10.88 0.18
C VAL A 111 -7.16 -10.07 1.11
N GLU A 112 -8.01 -10.73 1.90
CA GLU A 112 -8.89 -10.05 2.87
C GLU A 112 -8.07 -9.22 3.86
N GLU A 113 -7.03 -9.79 4.46
CA GLU A 113 -6.20 -9.07 5.44
C GLU A 113 -5.44 -7.88 4.81
N ILE A 114 -4.86 -8.06 3.61
CA ILE A 114 -4.13 -7.00 2.92
C ILE A 114 -5.05 -5.84 2.56
N VAL A 115 -6.24 -6.13 2.03
CA VAL A 115 -7.20 -5.09 1.63
C VAL A 115 -7.77 -4.41 2.87
N GLU A 116 -8.20 -5.16 3.88
CA GLU A 116 -8.73 -4.58 5.13
C GLU A 116 -7.71 -3.65 5.79
N GLU A 117 -6.45 -4.09 5.89
CA GLU A 117 -5.38 -3.26 6.43
C GLU A 117 -5.15 -2.03 5.56
N GLY A 118 -4.97 -2.19 4.25
CA GLY A 118 -4.64 -1.09 3.36
C GLY A 118 -5.74 -0.03 3.28
N THR A 119 -7.01 -0.41 3.15
CA THR A 119 -8.12 0.54 3.13
C THR A 119 -8.27 1.30 4.44
N ASN A 120 -8.06 0.62 5.58
CA ASN A 120 -8.19 1.26 6.89
C ASN A 120 -6.98 2.12 7.23
N MET A 121 -5.77 1.75 6.81
CA MET A 121 -4.56 2.44 7.24
C MET A 121 -4.15 3.57 6.30
N THR A 122 -4.55 3.53 5.03
CA THR A 122 -4.19 4.59 4.09
C THR A 122 -4.90 5.91 4.39
N THR A 123 -4.16 7.00 4.29
CA THR A 123 -4.70 8.37 4.30
C THR A 123 -4.76 9.01 2.92
N THR A 124 -4.07 8.44 1.94
CA THR A 124 -3.92 9.02 0.58
C THR A 124 -4.55 8.16 -0.51
N GLY A 125 -5.05 6.96 -0.15
CA GLY A 125 -5.51 5.96 -1.10
C GLY A 125 -4.41 5.01 -1.59
N ASN A 126 -3.15 5.21 -1.20
CA ASN A 126 -2.03 4.32 -1.48
C ASN A 126 -1.58 3.58 -0.21
N TRP A 127 -1.23 2.30 -0.33
CA TRP A 127 -0.65 1.51 0.75
C TRP A 127 0.40 0.53 0.24
N MET A 128 1.54 0.49 0.93
CA MET A 128 2.59 -0.48 0.66
C MET A 128 2.40 -1.71 1.57
N THR A 129 2.24 -2.88 0.96
CA THR A 129 2.27 -4.16 1.66
C THR A 129 3.65 -4.77 1.53
N ASP A 130 4.40 -4.77 2.63
CA ASP A 130 5.77 -5.30 2.65
C ASP A 130 5.85 -6.78 2.34
N ARG A 131 6.97 -7.18 1.75
CA ARG A 131 7.28 -8.58 1.44
C ARG A 131 7.16 -9.45 2.68
N SER A 132 7.73 -9.03 3.81
CA SER A 132 7.69 -9.79 5.08
C SER A 132 6.27 -10.12 5.54
N LYS A 133 5.32 -9.20 5.34
CA LYS A 133 3.90 -9.40 5.61
C LYS A 133 3.32 -10.47 4.69
N VAL A 134 3.56 -10.36 3.38
CA VAL A 134 3.10 -11.36 2.40
C VAL A 134 3.67 -12.75 2.73
N GLU A 135 4.96 -12.84 3.06
CA GLU A 135 5.59 -14.13 3.42
C GLU A 135 4.98 -14.73 4.69
N THR A 136 4.65 -13.89 5.68
CA THR A 136 3.95 -14.32 6.89
C THR A 136 2.55 -14.86 6.57
N LEU A 137 1.83 -14.20 5.67
CA LEU A 137 0.48 -14.62 5.27
C LEU A 137 0.47 -15.91 4.45
N LEU A 138 1.45 -16.10 3.56
CA LEU A 138 1.56 -17.30 2.72
C LEU A 138 2.14 -18.51 3.47
N GLY A 139 2.89 -18.28 4.54
CA GLY A 139 3.57 -19.31 5.34
C GLY A 139 4.95 -19.71 4.79
N GLU A 140 5.78 -20.27 5.67
CA GLU A 140 7.17 -20.65 5.36
C GLU A 140 7.26 -21.59 4.15
N GLY A 141 8.11 -21.22 3.17
CA GLY A 141 8.38 -22.03 1.97
C GLY A 141 7.47 -21.79 0.76
N GLN A 142 6.39 -21.00 0.90
CA GLN A 142 5.53 -20.61 -0.25
C GLN A 142 5.91 -19.24 -0.84
N SER A 143 6.67 -18.45 -0.09
CA SER A 143 7.10 -17.09 -0.43
C SER A 143 8.06 -16.98 -1.63
N GLU A 144 8.71 -18.06 -2.04
CA GLU A 144 9.61 -18.01 -3.20
C GLU A 144 8.89 -18.37 -4.52
N ASN A 145 7.63 -18.80 -4.46
CA ASN A 145 6.91 -19.27 -5.63
C ASN A 145 6.35 -18.11 -6.47
N PRO A 146 6.91 -17.79 -7.65
CA PRO A 146 6.50 -16.62 -8.43
C PRO A 146 5.04 -16.70 -8.90
N CYS A 147 4.51 -17.91 -9.08
CA CYS A 147 3.12 -18.13 -9.48
C CYS A 147 2.14 -17.76 -8.37
N LEU A 148 2.48 -18.02 -7.11
CA LEU A 148 1.62 -17.64 -5.98
C LEU A 148 1.56 -16.14 -5.79
N TRP A 149 2.69 -15.45 -5.96
CA TRP A 149 2.73 -13.99 -5.96
C TRP A 149 1.90 -13.38 -7.08
N LYS A 150 1.99 -13.95 -8.29
CA LYS A 150 1.19 -13.48 -9.41
C LYS A 150 -0.30 -13.72 -9.16
N LEU A 151 -0.66 -14.91 -8.68
CA LEU A 151 -2.06 -15.23 -8.34
C LEU A 151 -2.59 -14.32 -7.23
N LEU A 152 -1.81 -14.04 -6.19
CA LEU A 152 -2.17 -13.10 -5.14
C LEU A 152 -2.38 -11.68 -5.69
N GLN A 153 -1.49 -11.22 -6.58
CA GLN A 153 -1.64 -9.93 -7.26
C GLN A 153 -2.92 -9.86 -8.09
N ASP A 154 -3.24 -10.92 -8.84
CA ASP A 154 -4.45 -11.00 -9.66
C ASP A 154 -5.69 -10.97 -8.76
N MET A 155 -5.71 -11.75 -7.68
CA MET A 155 -6.82 -11.75 -6.71
C MET A 155 -6.99 -10.39 -6.01
N LEU A 156 -5.90 -9.69 -5.70
CA LEU A 156 -5.96 -8.32 -5.16
C LEU A 156 -6.55 -7.35 -6.20
N GLY A 157 -6.15 -7.45 -7.47
CA GLY A 157 -6.69 -6.61 -8.55
C GLY A 157 -8.15 -6.89 -8.90
N GLU A 158 -8.69 -8.06 -8.53
CA GLU A 158 -10.10 -8.42 -8.68
C GLU A 158 -10.99 -7.82 -7.59
N ARG A 159 -10.40 -7.27 -6.52
CA ARG A 159 -11.14 -6.69 -5.41
C ARG A 159 -11.78 -5.36 -5.79
N PRO A 160 -13.07 -5.13 -5.48
CA PRO A 160 -13.74 -3.88 -5.82
C PRO A 160 -13.13 -2.65 -5.14
N GLU A 161 -12.45 -2.84 -4.01
CA GLU A 161 -11.77 -1.78 -3.26
C GLU A 161 -10.49 -1.31 -3.97
N VAL A 162 -9.88 -2.16 -4.81
CA VAL A 162 -8.55 -1.97 -5.36
C VAL A 162 -8.63 -1.40 -6.78
N ALA A 163 -7.95 -0.29 -7.01
CA ALA A 163 -7.83 0.37 -8.31
C ALA A 163 -6.63 -0.16 -9.11
N GLN A 164 -5.49 -0.38 -8.44
CA GLN A 164 -4.26 -0.86 -9.06
C GLN A 164 -3.38 -1.59 -8.04
N VAL A 165 -2.63 -2.60 -8.52
CA VAL A 165 -1.65 -3.35 -7.73
C VAL A 165 -0.36 -3.48 -8.53
N ASP A 166 0.70 -2.87 -8.04
CA ASP A 166 2.04 -3.00 -8.62
C ASP A 166 2.91 -3.91 -7.77
N ARG A 167 3.52 -4.90 -8.42
CA ARG A 167 4.48 -5.79 -7.77
C ARG A 167 5.86 -5.13 -7.79
N MET A 168 6.43 -4.94 -6.60
CA MET A 168 7.77 -4.42 -6.37
C MET A 168 8.68 -5.53 -5.81
N ASP A 169 9.99 -5.29 -5.72
CA ASP A 169 10.92 -6.21 -5.03
C ASP A 169 10.59 -6.33 -3.53
N GLU A 170 10.11 -5.22 -2.96
CA GLU A 170 9.78 -5.06 -1.53
C GLU A 170 8.34 -5.47 -1.18
N GLY A 171 7.52 -5.95 -2.12
CA GLY A 171 6.14 -6.39 -1.86
C GLY A 171 5.12 -5.91 -2.90
N PHE A 172 3.96 -5.41 -2.45
CA PHE A 172 2.91 -4.84 -3.31
C PHE A 172 2.61 -3.39 -2.98
N ASP A 173 2.71 -2.52 -4.00
CA ASP A 173 2.22 -1.16 -3.94
C ASP A 173 0.76 -1.14 -4.43
N ILE A 174 -0.19 -0.79 -3.54
CA ILE A 174 -1.62 -0.96 -3.76
C ILE A 174 -2.32 0.39 -3.72
N TYR A 175 -3.09 0.68 -4.76
CA TYR A 175 -3.92 1.86 -4.86
C TYR A 175 -5.38 1.45 -4.70
N TYR A 176 -6.09 2.11 -3.78
CA TYR A 176 -7.49 1.86 -3.48
C TYR A 176 -8.37 2.98 -4.04
N TYR A 177 -9.62 2.65 -4.37
CA TYR A 177 -10.63 3.66 -4.62
C TYR A 177 -10.98 4.38 -3.31
N LEU A 178 -10.94 5.72 -3.33
CA LEU A 178 -11.05 6.56 -2.13
C LEU A 178 -12.37 6.36 -1.35
N ASP A 179 -13.45 5.98 -2.04
CA ASP A 179 -14.74 5.66 -1.42
C ASP A 179 -14.66 4.50 -0.41
N PHE A 180 -13.62 3.66 -0.50
CA PHE A 180 -13.36 2.54 0.40
C PHE A 180 -12.34 2.87 1.49
N CYS A 181 -11.77 4.07 1.51
CA CYS A 181 -10.73 4.49 2.46
C CYS A 181 -11.32 5.39 3.56
N PRO A 182 -11.77 4.83 4.70
CA PRO A 182 -12.43 5.63 5.76
C PRO A 182 -11.53 6.69 6.39
N ASN A 183 -10.20 6.50 6.34
CA ASN A 183 -9.22 7.43 6.87
C ASN A 183 -8.59 8.31 5.78
N TYR A 184 -9.16 8.34 4.58
CA TYR A 184 -8.71 9.23 3.51
C TYR A 184 -8.80 10.69 3.97
N ILE A 185 -7.69 11.40 3.77
CA ILE A 185 -7.57 12.82 4.04
C ILE A 185 -7.42 13.49 2.67
N SER A 186 -8.41 14.31 2.29
CA SER A 186 -8.30 15.15 1.08
C SER A 186 -7.10 16.10 1.19
N GLU A 187 -6.54 16.56 0.08
CA GLU A 187 -5.40 17.52 0.07
C GLU A 187 -5.63 18.76 0.98
N GLU A 188 -6.86 19.26 1.07
CA GLU A 188 -7.26 20.35 1.99
C GLU A 188 -7.24 19.93 3.48
N GLY A 189 -7.55 18.66 3.74
CA GLY A 189 -7.48 18.02 5.04
C GLY A 189 -6.05 17.63 5.43
N GLU A 190 -5.17 17.32 4.47
CA GLU A 190 -3.77 17.01 4.74
C GLU A 190 -3.06 18.25 5.28
N ALA A 191 -3.38 19.43 4.73
CA ALA A 191 -2.95 20.71 5.31
C ALA A 191 -3.46 20.90 6.76
N ALA A 192 -4.70 20.50 7.06
CA ALA A 192 -5.30 20.64 8.40
C ALA A 192 -4.84 19.57 9.42
N VAL A 193 -4.54 18.34 8.97
CA VAL A 193 -4.03 17.25 9.82
C VAL A 193 -2.52 17.37 10.03
N GLN A 194 -1.78 17.90 9.06
CA GLN A 194 -0.39 18.36 9.27
C GLN A 194 -0.31 19.48 10.31
N GLU A 195 -1.34 20.33 10.43
CA GLU A 195 -1.44 21.31 11.52
C GLU A 195 -1.77 20.70 12.89
N ALA A 196 -2.39 19.50 12.94
CA ALA A 196 -2.87 18.89 14.19
C ALA A 196 -2.07 17.67 14.69
N GLY A 197 -1.31 16.98 13.84
CA GLY A 197 -0.78 15.63 14.10
C GLY A 197 0.73 15.46 14.19
N ALA A 198 1.54 16.48 13.89
CA ALA A 198 3.00 16.35 13.92
C ALA A 198 3.68 17.60 14.49
N ASP A 199 4.21 17.49 15.70
CA ASP A 199 5.39 18.25 16.14
C ASP A 199 6.64 17.72 15.38
N VAL A 200 6.56 17.64 14.05
CA VAL A 200 7.76 17.66 13.22
C VAL A 200 8.07 19.14 13.09
N LYS A 201 8.97 19.62 13.95
CA LYS A 201 9.56 20.94 13.78
C LYS A 201 10.21 20.97 12.40
N VAL A 202 9.51 21.54 11.41
CA VAL A 202 10.12 21.97 10.16
C VAL A 202 11.31 22.83 10.57
N PRO A 203 12.55 22.45 10.19
CA PRO A 203 13.74 23.13 10.68
C PRO A 203 13.65 24.60 10.30
N GLN A 204 13.81 25.48 11.28
CA GLN A 204 13.85 26.90 11.03
C GLN A 204 15.24 27.26 10.51
N LEU A 205 15.37 28.36 9.77
CA LEU A 205 16.66 28.80 9.23
C LEU A 205 17.77 28.77 10.30
N LYS A 206 17.51 29.32 11.49
CA LYS A 206 18.44 29.34 12.63
C LYS A 206 18.96 27.96 13.06
N ASP A 207 18.16 26.90 12.88
CA ASP A 207 18.52 25.54 13.28
C ASP A 207 19.53 24.95 12.28
N ILE A 208 19.47 25.39 11.02
CA ILE A 208 20.36 24.96 9.93
C ILE A 208 21.68 25.74 9.92
N LEU A 209 21.71 26.94 10.52
CA LEU A 209 22.91 27.77 10.67
C LEU A 209 23.96 27.19 11.65
N CYS A 210 23.72 26.00 12.21
CA CYS A 210 24.76 25.25 12.91
C CYS A 210 25.90 24.78 11.96
N ALA A 211 25.63 24.70 10.66
CA ALA A 211 26.62 24.47 9.61
C ALA A 211 27.02 25.80 8.92
N ARG A 212 28.21 25.81 8.31
CA ARG A 212 28.71 26.92 7.47
C ARG A 212 28.20 26.74 6.04
N TRP A 213 27.50 27.75 5.53
CA TRP A 213 26.98 27.78 4.18
C TRP A 213 27.72 28.83 3.36
N GLU A 214 28.21 28.44 2.17
CA GLU A 214 28.97 29.30 1.27
C GLU A 214 28.22 29.44 -0.07
N ASP A 215 28.27 30.63 -0.66
CA ASP A 215 27.64 30.96 -1.95
C ASP A 215 26.17 30.53 -2.07
N ILE A 216 25.38 30.79 -1.02
CA ILE A 216 23.98 30.38 -0.91
C ILE A 216 23.01 31.49 -1.30
N HIS A 217 21.88 31.10 -1.90
CA HIS A 217 20.78 32.00 -2.25
C HIS A 217 19.54 31.60 -1.46
N LEU A 218 18.90 32.56 -0.80
CA LEU A 218 17.63 32.34 -0.11
C LEU A 218 16.49 32.75 -1.05
N VAL A 219 15.52 31.85 -1.26
CA VAL A 219 14.39 32.06 -2.19
C VAL A 219 13.05 31.83 -1.51
N HIS A 220 12.03 32.56 -1.98
CA HIS A 220 10.65 32.41 -1.51
C HIS A 220 9.81 31.70 -2.59
N PRO A 221 9.01 30.67 -2.25
CA PRO A 221 8.29 29.85 -3.25
C PRO A 221 7.29 30.65 -4.10
N GLU A 222 6.69 31.69 -3.53
CA GLU A 222 5.65 32.48 -4.19
C GLU A 222 6.19 33.63 -5.07
N VAL A 223 7.50 33.86 -5.11
CA VAL A 223 8.09 35.02 -5.80
C VAL A 223 9.30 34.61 -6.62
N ASP A 224 9.21 34.84 -7.93
CA ASP A 224 10.30 34.58 -8.89
C ASP A 224 11.15 35.85 -9.08
N ASN A 225 11.97 36.17 -8.07
CA ASN A 225 12.93 37.27 -8.09
C ASN A 225 14.36 36.73 -8.27
N VAL A 226 15.26 37.55 -8.83
CA VAL A 226 16.70 37.25 -8.85
C VAL A 226 17.24 37.34 -7.42
N PRO A 227 17.71 36.24 -6.81
CA PRO A 227 18.13 36.25 -5.42
C PRO A 227 19.53 36.85 -5.25
N HIS A 228 19.79 37.45 -4.09
CA HIS A 228 21.12 37.90 -3.70
C HIS A 228 22.01 36.72 -3.27
N THR A 229 23.27 36.71 -3.71
CA THR A 229 24.25 35.71 -3.28
C THR A 229 24.81 36.07 -1.90
N ILE A 230 24.68 35.17 -0.94
CA ILE A 230 25.28 35.30 0.38
C ILE A 230 26.58 34.49 0.40
N ALA A 231 27.71 35.20 0.54
CA ALA A 231 29.03 34.59 0.51
C ALA A 231 29.24 33.60 1.66
N GLU A 232 28.77 33.94 2.86
CA GLU A 232 28.87 33.09 4.05
C GLU A 232 27.68 33.31 4.98
N LEU A 233 27.06 32.21 5.43
CA LEU A 233 25.95 32.24 6.37
C LEU A 233 26.08 31.10 7.39
N ASP A 234 26.20 31.46 8.66
CA ASP A 234 26.27 30.55 9.80
C ASP A 234 25.76 31.20 11.11
N SER A 235 25.84 30.47 12.22
CA SER A 235 25.39 30.93 13.54
C SER A 235 26.12 32.16 14.10
N LYS A 236 27.27 32.52 13.53
CA LYS A 236 28.13 33.64 13.93
C LYS A 236 28.04 34.83 12.97
N THR A 237 27.36 34.72 11.84
CA THR A 237 27.24 35.81 10.87
C THR A 237 26.59 37.07 11.45
N LEU A 238 25.59 36.94 12.33
CA LEU A 238 24.84 38.08 12.88
C LEU A 238 25.24 38.46 14.31
N THR A 239 25.24 39.76 14.61
CA THR A 239 25.30 40.31 15.97
C THR A 239 24.02 39.97 16.75
N GLU A 240 24.00 40.15 18.08
CA GLU A 240 22.76 39.97 18.87
C GLU A 240 21.65 40.96 18.45
N ALA A 241 22.02 42.17 18.04
CA ALA A 241 21.08 43.14 17.47
C ALA A 241 20.53 42.67 16.12
N GLY A 242 21.39 42.10 15.26
CA GLY A 242 20.99 41.50 13.98
C GLY A 242 20.05 40.31 14.17
N LYS A 243 20.34 39.40 15.10
CA LYS A 243 19.47 38.26 15.43
C LYS A 243 18.08 38.70 15.91
N THR A 244 18.02 39.82 16.63
CA THR A 244 16.75 40.38 17.11
C THR A 244 15.95 41.00 15.96
N VAL A 245 16.60 41.78 15.10
CA VAL A 245 15.94 42.47 13.98
C VAL A 245 15.49 41.50 12.89
N TRP A 246 16.23 40.43 12.66
CA TRP A 246 15.97 39.42 11.62
C TRP A 246 15.35 38.14 12.17
N ALA A 247 14.78 38.19 13.37
CA ALA A 247 14.19 37.04 14.03
C ALA A 247 13.09 36.37 13.18
N ASP A 248 12.30 37.14 12.44
CA ASP A 248 11.29 36.62 11.51
C ASP A 248 11.90 35.80 10.37
N VAL A 249 13.03 36.23 9.80
CA VAL A 249 13.76 35.47 8.76
C VAL A 249 14.47 34.25 9.36
N LEU A 250 15.08 34.38 10.54
CA LEU A 250 15.75 33.28 11.24
C LEU A 250 14.77 32.19 11.70
N ASN A 251 13.51 32.55 11.95
CA ASN A 251 12.44 31.62 12.30
C ASN A 251 11.65 31.13 11.08
N ALA A 252 12.00 31.55 9.87
CA ALA A 252 11.39 31.08 8.64
C ALA A 252 11.61 29.56 8.48
N LYS A 253 10.61 28.88 7.95
CA LYS A 253 10.63 27.44 7.72
C LYS A 253 11.49 27.13 6.51
N VAL A 254 12.38 26.15 6.63
CA VAL A 254 13.18 25.67 5.50
C VAL A 254 12.43 24.53 4.84
N GLU A 255 11.93 24.78 3.63
CA GLU A 255 11.17 23.81 2.85
C GLU A 255 12.09 22.79 2.18
N ARG A 256 13.19 23.28 1.59
CA ARG A 256 14.20 22.44 0.92
C ARG A 256 15.49 23.21 0.62
N VAL A 257 16.58 22.46 0.45
CA VAL A 257 17.86 22.95 -0.07
C VAL A 257 18.20 22.16 -1.34
N TYR A 258 18.55 22.86 -2.41
CA TYR A 258 18.79 22.24 -3.72
C TYR A 258 19.78 23.03 -4.58
N GLN A 259 20.33 22.37 -5.60
CA GLN A 259 21.14 23.02 -6.63
C GLN A 259 20.22 23.51 -7.75
N GLY A 260 20.03 24.82 -7.85
CA GLY A 260 19.20 25.45 -8.88
C GLY A 260 20.00 26.30 -9.87
N PHE A 261 19.28 27.13 -10.65
CA PHE A 261 19.86 27.94 -11.71
C PHE A 261 20.90 28.97 -11.21
N TYR A 262 20.73 29.46 -9.98
CA TYR A 262 21.64 30.43 -9.36
C TYR A 262 22.74 29.77 -8.51
N GLY A 263 22.80 28.44 -8.46
CA GLY A 263 23.74 27.70 -7.60
C GLY A 263 23.02 27.04 -6.43
N LEU A 264 23.63 27.08 -5.23
CA LEU A 264 23.01 26.51 -4.04
C LEU A 264 21.87 27.40 -3.56
N GLN A 265 20.67 26.83 -3.44
CA GLN A 265 19.44 27.55 -3.11
C GLN A 265 18.75 26.91 -1.89
N MET A 266 18.23 27.76 -1.00
CA MET A 266 17.41 27.37 0.14
C MET A 266 16.06 28.06 0.08
N GLU A 267 15.01 27.26 0.00
CA GLU A 267 13.63 27.74 -0.10
C GLU A 267 13.04 27.93 1.29
N LEU A 268 12.60 29.16 1.56
CA LEU A 268 12.08 29.57 2.86
C LEU A 268 10.63 30.02 2.76
N SER A 269 9.79 29.52 3.68
CA SER A 269 8.39 29.90 3.82
C SER A 269 8.09 30.48 5.21
N GLY A 270 6.92 31.10 5.37
CA GLY A 270 6.51 31.70 6.65
C GLY A 270 7.17 33.06 6.95
N VAL A 271 7.86 33.66 5.97
CA VAL A 271 8.45 35.00 6.05
C VAL A 271 8.03 35.81 4.83
N LYS A 272 7.80 37.13 4.99
CA LYS A 272 7.44 37.97 3.84
C LYS A 272 8.56 37.97 2.79
N PRO A 273 8.26 37.84 1.49
CA PRO A 273 9.27 37.87 0.44
C PRO A 273 10.19 39.09 0.50
N SER A 274 9.61 40.27 0.80
CA SER A 274 10.37 41.52 0.94
C SER A 274 11.33 41.53 2.13
N ARG A 275 11.04 40.78 3.19
CA ARG A 275 11.92 40.64 4.36
C ARG A 275 13.07 39.69 4.06
N LEU A 276 12.79 38.60 3.34
CA LEU A 276 13.80 37.66 2.91
C LEU A 276 14.80 38.31 1.94
N ASP A 277 14.27 39.04 0.96
CA ASP A 277 15.07 39.77 -0.02
C ASP A 277 15.95 40.84 0.65
N ALA A 278 15.38 41.64 1.57
CA ALA A 278 16.14 42.63 2.32
C ALA A 278 17.24 42.00 3.21
N PHE A 279 16.99 40.82 3.79
CA PHE A 279 17.99 40.10 4.58
C PHE A 279 19.14 39.59 3.71
N ALA A 280 18.83 38.96 2.58
CA ALA A 280 19.82 38.46 1.64
C ALA A 280 20.61 39.61 1.00
N GLY A 281 19.95 40.71 0.65
CA GLY A 281 20.59 41.93 0.15
C GLY A 281 21.53 42.55 1.18
N MET A 282 21.11 42.66 2.44
CA MET A 282 21.95 43.16 3.53
C MET A 282 23.25 42.33 3.68
N LEU A 283 23.15 40.99 3.68
CA LEU A 283 24.33 40.11 3.74
C LEU A 283 25.15 40.12 2.44
N GLY A 284 24.52 40.42 1.30
CA GLY A 284 25.17 40.68 0.02
C GLY A 284 25.86 42.06 -0.06
N GLY A 285 25.76 42.88 0.99
CA GLY A 285 26.39 44.21 1.07
C GLY A 285 25.54 45.36 0.51
N TYR A 286 24.24 45.15 0.28
CA TYR A 286 23.27 46.15 -0.19
C TYR A 286 22.56 46.85 0.99
N CYS A 287 23.34 47.42 1.92
CA CYS A 287 22.83 48.22 3.02
C CYS A 287 23.84 49.32 3.42
N THR A 288 23.45 50.22 4.33
CA THR A 288 24.40 51.23 4.81
C THR A 288 25.47 50.59 5.70
N VAL A 289 26.69 51.17 5.71
CA VAL A 289 27.81 50.70 6.56
C VAL A 289 27.39 50.61 8.03
N GLN A 290 26.64 51.61 8.51
CA GLN A 290 26.16 51.65 9.89
C GLN A 290 25.19 50.49 10.20
N GLU A 291 24.29 50.15 9.28
CA GLU A 291 23.38 49.00 9.44
C GLU A 291 24.13 47.68 9.38
N TYR A 292 25.09 47.54 8.46
CA TYR A 292 25.92 46.36 8.34
C TYR A 292 26.72 46.09 9.63
N GLU A 293 27.45 47.10 10.13
CA GLU A 293 28.21 47.00 11.39
C GLU A 293 27.31 46.77 12.61
N THR A 294 26.06 47.23 12.57
CA THR A 294 25.11 47.01 13.66
C THR A 294 24.60 45.56 13.68
N TRP A 295 24.44 44.91 12.52
CA TRP A 295 23.74 43.62 12.40
C TRP A 295 24.60 42.42 12.03
N VAL A 296 25.78 42.63 11.44
CA VAL A 296 26.67 41.58 10.93
C VAL A 296 28.00 41.61 11.68
N ASN A 297 28.49 40.45 12.12
CA ASN A 297 29.81 40.36 12.74
C ASN A 297 30.92 40.42 11.69
N GLU A 298 32.10 40.91 12.05
CA GLU A 298 33.26 40.86 11.17
C GLU A 298 33.63 39.41 10.81
N PRO A 299 33.92 39.10 9.52
CA PRO A 299 34.23 37.75 9.10
C PRO A 299 35.54 37.26 9.72
N THR A 300 35.53 36.03 10.26
CA THR A 300 36.67 35.44 10.98
C THR A 300 37.90 35.17 10.11
N ASP A 301 37.76 35.13 8.77
CA ASP A 301 38.83 34.75 7.83
C ASP A 301 39.50 35.95 7.12
N GLY A 302 39.27 37.20 7.58
CA GLY A 302 40.09 38.35 7.17
C GLY A 302 39.96 38.80 5.70
N LYS A 303 38.97 38.29 4.95
CA LYS A 303 38.55 38.90 3.67
C LYS A 303 37.42 39.88 3.93
N PRO A 304 37.62 41.19 3.74
CA PRO A 304 36.53 42.15 3.89
C PRO A 304 35.52 41.98 2.76
N ILE A 305 34.27 41.70 3.10
CA ILE A 305 33.14 41.94 2.21
C ILE A 305 32.96 43.45 2.19
N SER A 306 33.40 44.10 1.12
CA SER A 306 33.22 45.55 0.96
C SER A 306 31.75 45.80 0.60
N PRO A 307 31.01 46.63 1.37
CA PRO A 307 29.65 46.99 1.00
C PRO A 307 29.66 47.67 -0.37
N GLN A 308 28.77 47.23 -1.27
CA GLN A 308 28.61 47.91 -2.55
C GLN A 308 27.82 49.18 -2.29
N LEU A 309 28.54 50.31 -2.32
CA LEU A 309 27.96 51.64 -2.23
C LEU A 309 27.07 51.89 -3.45
N GLU A 310 25.74 51.80 -3.29
CA GLU A 310 24.84 52.55 -4.18
C GLU A 310 24.94 54.03 -3.81
N SER A 311 25.75 54.76 -4.58
CA SER A 311 25.65 56.21 -4.65
C SER A 311 24.31 56.58 -5.26
N THR A 312 23.48 57.29 -4.50
CA THR A 312 22.29 57.99 -5.01
C THR A 312 22.67 59.04 -6.05
#